data_AF-A0A934S1R3-F1
#
_entry.id   AF-A0A934S1R3-F1
#
_cell.length_a   1.000
_cell.length_b   1.000
_cell.length_c   1.000
_cell.angle_alpha   90.00
_cell.angle_beta   90.00
_cell.angle_gamma   90.00
#
_symmetry.space_group_name_H-M   'P 1'
#
loop_
_entity.id
_entity.type
_entity.pdbx_description
1 polymer ?
#
loop_
_entity_poly.entity_id
_entity_poly.type
_entity_poly.pdbx_seq_one_letter_code
_entity_poly.pdbx_strand_id
1 'polypeptide(L)'
;MSKFARNVLPFLSIACSLLSSCQEPASPKHSVIFDTDANNELDDQNALAYLLLNGNDFVVRGITSNATYNGGDASEHLAEAERVLRLCDLYGEVRLIEGATAKFEEIAPKLDTPDYDGHQAVDFIIEQAHQHDQEPLILLAVGKLTNVALAVKKDPSIIEKVKLVWLGSNYPDPGEYNLINDIPSMNYLLDTDIHFEMVTVRYGKPSGTDAVKITKEQAPKLLAGLGPQVQEPVTGRHGGTFKNFGDYSVDLFEHIEYYGTPPSRALFDMAAVAIVKDPTWAEATPIPSPKMVDEKWVDQPDNPRQITLWENFDKQAIIADFLSTLTDYKQVSSN
;
A
#
# COMPACT_ATOMS: atom_id res chain seq x y z
N MET A 1 78.71 -48.18 19.59
CA MET A 1 77.79 -49.08 20.32
C MET A 1 76.55 -48.28 20.71
N SER A 2 75.41 -48.98 20.80
CA SER A 2 74.08 -48.51 21.22
C SER A 2 73.11 -48.15 20.10
N LYS A 3 71.95 -48.82 20.19
CA LYS A 3 70.87 -48.96 19.21
C LYS A 3 69.79 -47.90 19.42
N PHE A 4 69.07 -47.67 18.33
CA PHE A 4 67.77 -47.01 18.18
C PHE A 4 66.75 -47.31 19.30
N ALA A 5 66.03 -46.28 19.72
CA ALA A 5 64.69 -46.38 20.29
C ALA A 5 63.78 -45.32 19.64
N ARG A 6 62.65 -45.78 19.08
CA ARG A 6 61.58 -44.97 18.47
C ARG A 6 60.71 -44.36 19.57
N ASN A 7 60.45 -43.05 19.51
CA ASN A 7 59.32 -42.42 20.17
C ASN A 7 58.35 -41.90 19.10
N VAL A 8 57.10 -42.34 19.20
CA VAL A 8 55.96 -41.89 18.39
C VAL A 8 55.26 -40.78 19.17
N LEU A 9 55.11 -39.60 18.56
CA LEU A 9 54.21 -38.54 19.03
C LEU A 9 53.03 -38.45 18.04
N PRO A 10 51.76 -38.41 18.49
CA PRO A 10 50.65 -38.18 17.59
C PRO A 10 50.53 -36.68 17.29
N PHE A 11 50.47 -36.33 16.01
CA PHE A 11 50.10 -35.00 15.54
C PHE A 11 48.59 -34.79 15.75
N LEU A 12 48.21 -33.83 16.59
CA LEU A 12 46.84 -33.34 16.71
C LEU A 12 46.66 -32.18 15.71
N SER A 13 46.11 -32.47 14.54
CA SER A 13 45.71 -31.42 13.58
C SER A 13 44.41 -30.77 14.06
N ILE A 14 44.51 -29.51 14.49
CA ILE A 14 43.35 -28.65 14.71
C ILE A 14 42.90 -28.14 13.34
N ALA A 15 41.81 -28.69 12.82
CA ALA A 15 41.11 -28.16 11.66
C ALA A 15 40.20 -27.00 12.14
N CYS A 16 40.63 -25.76 11.92
CA CYS A 16 39.75 -24.60 12.01
C CYS A 16 38.78 -24.62 10.83
N SER A 17 37.57 -25.10 11.05
CA SER A 17 36.45 -24.93 10.13
C SER A 17 35.95 -23.48 10.23
N LEU A 18 36.37 -22.65 9.27
CA LEU A 18 35.72 -21.37 8.98
C LEU A 18 34.32 -21.67 8.42
N LEU A 19 33.31 -21.62 9.27
CA LEU A 19 31.91 -21.57 8.84
C LEU A 19 31.66 -20.18 8.26
N SER A 20 31.89 -20.04 6.96
CA SER A 20 31.36 -18.90 6.21
C SER A 20 29.86 -19.07 6.15
N SER A 21 29.14 -18.35 7.01
CA SER A 21 27.70 -18.15 6.89
C SER A 21 27.43 -17.52 5.52
N CYS A 22 27.01 -18.32 4.54
CA CYS A 22 26.33 -17.79 3.37
C CYS A 22 24.98 -17.22 3.86
N GLN A 23 24.96 -15.95 4.24
CA GLN A 23 23.72 -15.19 4.26
C GLN A 23 23.32 -15.02 2.80
N GLU A 24 22.19 -15.61 2.41
CA GLU A 24 21.57 -15.25 1.14
C GLU A 24 21.34 -13.73 1.15
N PRO A 25 21.65 -13.02 0.05
CA PRO A 25 21.35 -11.61 -0.03
C PRO A 25 19.85 -11.42 0.20
N ALA A 26 19.49 -10.53 1.13
CA ALA A 26 18.09 -10.21 1.36
C ALA A 26 17.46 -9.74 0.04
N SER A 27 16.26 -10.24 -0.26
CA SER A 27 15.48 -9.76 -1.40
C SER A 27 15.40 -8.22 -1.38
N PRO A 28 15.51 -7.56 -2.55
CA PRO A 28 15.40 -6.11 -2.61
C PRO A 28 14.02 -5.67 -2.12
N LYS A 29 13.98 -4.61 -1.32
CA LYS A 29 12.74 -4.03 -0.78
C LYS A 29 11.99 -3.25 -1.84
N HIS A 30 10.66 -3.27 -1.76
CA HIS A 30 9.76 -2.47 -2.57
C HIS A 30 9.80 -1.00 -2.13
N SER A 31 10.27 -0.10 -2.99
CA SER A 31 10.16 1.34 -2.76
C SER A 31 8.75 1.81 -3.14
N VAL A 32 8.04 2.45 -2.21
CA VAL A 32 6.61 2.77 -2.36
C VAL A 32 6.32 4.23 -1.99
N ILE A 33 5.49 4.90 -2.78
CA ILE A 33 4.65 6.03 -2.32
C ILE A 33 3.24 5.47 -2.11
N PHE A 34 2.67 5.72 -0.94
CA PHE A 34 1.31 5.33 -0.61
C PHE A 34 0.37 6.53 -0.79
N ASP A 35 -0.55 6.45 -1.75
CA ASP A 35 -1.50 7.52 -2.06
C ASP A 35 -2.90 7.13 -1.57
N THR A 36 -3.44 7.85 -0.59
CA THR A 36 -4.56 7.38 0.25
C THR A 36 -5.59 8.47 0.52
N ASP A 37 -6.85 8.06 0.65
CA ASP A 37 -7.95 8.85 1.20
C ASP A 37 -8.32 8.36 2.62
N ALA A 38 -7.31 8.26 3.50
CA ALA A 38 -7.39 7.65 4.83
C ALA A 38 -8.57 8.05 5.74
N ASN A 39 -9.15 9.24 5.59
CA ASN A 39 -10.30 9.66 6.38
C ASN A 39 -11.69 9.30 5.80
N ASN A 40 -11.77 8.53 4.71
CA ASN A 40 -13.05 8.06 4.16
C ASN A 40 -13.69 6.96 5.02
N GLU A 41 -12.98 5.85 5.24
CA GLU A 41 -13.49 4.71 6.03
C GLU A 41 -12.38 4.06 6.88
N LEU A 42 -12.33 2.73 7.09
CA LEU A 42 -11.40 2.12 8.08
C LEU A 42 -10.19 1.37 7.50
N ASP A 43 -10.22 1.01 6.22
CA ASP A 43 -9.27 0.07 5.67
C ASP A 43 -7.95 0.71 5.25
N ASP A 44 -7.92 1.98 4.84
CA ASP A 44 -6.69 2.74 4.62
C ASP A 44 -5.80 2.73 5.87
N GLN A 45 -6.36 2.94 7.06
CA GLN A 45 -5.59 2.96 8.31
C GLN A 45 -4.91 1.62 8.56
N ASN A 46 -5.65 0.54 8.33
CA ASN A 46 -5.15 -0.81 8.49
C ASN A 46 -4.06 -1.10 7.46
N ALA A 47 -4.29 -0.77 6.19
CA ALA A 47 -3.34 -0.95 5.10
C ALA A 47 -2.06 -0.14 5.34
N LEU A 48 -2.19 1.11 5.79
CA LEU A 48 -1.07 1.97 6.12
C LEU A 48 -0.26 1.43 7.29
N ALA A 49 -0.90 1.01 8.39
CA ALA A 49 -0.19 0.38 9.50
C ALA A 49 0.54 -0.89 9.07
N TYR A 50 -0.10 -1.73 8.24
CA TYR A 50 0.52 -2.94 7.71
C TYR A 50 1.73 -2.64 6.82
N LEU A 51 1.63 -1.66 5.92
CA LEU A 51 2.75 -1.19 5.09
C LEU A 51 3.93 -0.71 5.96
N LEU A 52 3.64 0.15 6.94
CA LEU A 52 4.64 0.77 7.82
C LEU A 52 5.36 -0.24 8.74
N LEU A 53 4.71 -1.35 9.06
CA LEU A 53 5.21 -2.38 9.97
C LEU A 53 5.88 -3.57 9.25
N ASN A 54 5.99 -3.50 7.91
CA ASN A 54 6.68 -4.47 7.06
C ASN A 54 8.01 -3.92 6.48
N GLY A 55 8.83 -3.32 7.33
CA GLY A 55 10.13 -2.72 6.96
C GLY A 55 11.21 -3.72 6.51
N ASN A 56 10.95 -5.02 6.51
CA ASN A 56 11.80 -5.99 5.81
C ASN A 56 11.53 -5.99 4.30
N ASP A 57 10.29 -5.70 3.90
CA ASP A 57 9.81 -5.81 2.52
C ASP A 57 9.66 -4.45 1.86
N PHE A 58 9.41 -3.39 2.65
CA PHE A 58 9.11 -2.05 2.13
C PHE A 58 10.14 -0.98 2.49
N VAL A 59 10.23 -0.01 1.58
CA VAL A 59 10.82 1.30 1.78
C VAL A 59 9.78 2.35 1.42
N VAL A 60 9.15 2.95 2.43
CA VAL A 60 8.12 3.97 2.22
C VAL A 60 8.80 5.32 2.00
N ARG A 61 8.71 5.85 0.78
CA ARG A 61 9.30 7.16 0.41
C ARG A 61 8.48 8.31 0.97
N GLY A 62 7.17 8.14 1.03
CA GLY A 62 6.23 9.09 1.62
C GLY A 62 4.79 8.63 1.43
N ILE A 63 3.90 9.36 2.06
CA ILE A 63 2.46 9.15 1.98
C ILE A 63 1.84 10.44 1.44
N THR A 64 1.06 10.32 0.37
CA THR A 64 0.31 11.41 -0.23
C THR A 64 -1.17 11.25 0.06
N SER A 65 -1.87 12.34 0.36
CA SER A 65 -3.32 12.31 0.54
C SER A 65 -4.06 12.69 -0.75
N ASN A 66 -5.25 12.13 -0.95
CA ASN A 66 -6.22 12.63 -1.91
C ASN A 66 -7.60 12.72 -1.23
N ALA A 67 -8.46 13.62 -1.71
CA ALA A 67 -9.80 13.75 -1.14
C ALA A 67 -10.86 13.05 -1.99
N THR A 68 -11.69 12.26 -1.36
CA THR A 68 -12.90 11.71 -1.98
C THR A 68 -14.13 12.49 -1.49
N TYR A 69 -15.34 12.09 -1.87
CA TYR A 69 -16.54 12.82 -1.46
C TYR A 69 -16.87 12.69 0.04
N ASN A 70 -16.23 11.77 0.76
CA ASN A 70 -16.27 11.66 2.22
C ASN A 70 -14.89 11.98 2.80
N GLY A 71 -14.82 12.23 4.11
CA GLY A 71 -13.55 12.38 4.83
C GLY A 71 -12.98 13.80 4.86
N GLY A 72 -13.55 14.73 4.08
CA GLY A 72 -13.16 16.14 4.07
C GLY A 72 -12.20 16.46 2.94
N ASP A 73 -11.46 17.55 3.07
CA ASP A 73 -10.43 17.91 2.08
C ASP A 73 -9.16 17.06 2.29
N ALA A 74 -8.20 17.14 1.36
CA ALA A 74 -6.99 16.32 1.40
C ALA A 74 -6.18 16.50 2.70
N SER A 75 -6.34 17.64 3.38
CA SER A 75 -5.71 17.92 4.67
C SER A 75 -6.26 17.04 5.81
N GLU A 76 -7.55 16.70 5.79
CA GLU A 76 -8.19 15.84 6.77
C GLU A 76 -7.80 14.37 6.57
N HIS A 77 -7.70 13.93 5.31
CA HIS A 77 -7.12 12.63 4.98
C HIS A 77 -5.65 12.55 5.42
N LEU A 78 -4.87 13.63 5.24
CA LEU A 78 -3.49 13.68 5.71
C LEU A 78 -3.38 13.62 7.24
N ALA A 79 -4.28 14.32 7.95
CA ALA A 79 -4.33 14.30 9.40
C ALA A 79 -4.69 12.91 9.97
N GLU A 80 -5.44 12.11 9.21
CA GLU A 80 -5.73 10.72 9.56
C GLU A 80 -4.54 9.80 9.29
N ALA A 81 -3.84 9.96 8.17
CA ALA A 81 -2.58 9.27 7.93
C ALA A 81 -1.52 9.61 9.01
N GLU A 82 -1.46 10.86 9.47
CA GLU A 82 -0.63 11.29 10.59
C GLU A 82 -0.95 10.52 11.87
N ARG A 83 -2.24 10.30 12.14
CA ARG A 83 -2.71 9.56 13.32
C ARG A 83 -2.17 8.14 13.34
N VAL A 84 -2.20 7.47 12.19
CA VAL A 84 -1.66 6.12 12.01
C VAL A 84 -0.14 6.12 12.18
N LEU A 85 0.58 7.09 11.57
CA LEU A 85 2.03 7.23 11.77
C LEU A 85 2.40 7.42 13.23
N ARG A 86 1.67 8.27 13.96
CA ARG A 86 1.89 8.47 15.40
C ARG A 86 1.70 7.18 16.17
N LEU A 87 0.62 6.43 15.89
CA LEU A 87 0.33 5.14 16.54
C LEU A 87 1.29 4.01 16.14
N CYS A 88 1.98 4.16 15.00
CA CYS A 88 3.05 3.27 14.57
C CYS A 88 4.44 3.77 14.98
N ASP A 89 4.56 4.81 15.82
CA ASP A 89 5.82 5.43 16.25
C ASP A 89 6.75 5.86 15.11
N LEU A 90 6.15 6.41 14.04
CA LEU A 90 6.84 6.80 12.79
C LEU A 90 6.55 8.25 12.37
N TYR A 91 5.87 9.03 13.22
CA TYR A 91 5.63 10.44 12.95
C TYR A 91 6.95 11.23 12.95
N GLY A 92 7.22 11.92 11.83
CA GLY A 92 8.47 12.64 11.59
C GLY A 92 9.55 11.81 10.89
N GLU A 93 9.40 10.49 10.83
CA GLU A 93 10.31 9.59 10.10
C GLU A 93 9.84 9.34 8.65
N VAL A 94 8.52 9.24 8.45
CA VAL A 94 7.90 9.13 7.12
C VAL A 94 7.28 10.46 6.73
N ARG A 95 7.57 10.91 5.51
CA ARG A 95 7.02 12.17 4.97
C ARG A 95 5.53 12.03 4.70
N LEU A 96 4.75 13.01 5.18
CA LEU A 96 3.34 13.24 4.85
C LEU A 96 3.26 14.42 3.89
N ILE A 97 2.57 14.25 2.77
CA ILE A 97 2.44 15.26 1.73
C ILE A 97 0.97 15.45 1.37
N GLU A 98 0.47 16.67 1.53
CA GLU A 98 -0.89 17.01 1.12
C GLU A 98 -1.02 16.94 -0.40
N GLY A 99 -2.04 16.23 -0.88
CA GLY A 99 -2.33 16.14 -2.32
C GLY A 99 -3.63 16.82 -2.70
N ALA A 100 -4.26 16.32 -3.77
CA ALA A 100 -5.36 17.01 -4.44
C ALA A 100 -6.71 16.80 -3.74
N THR A 101 -7.41 17.92 -3.51
CA THR A 101 -8.81 17.90 -3.07
C THR A 101 -9.76 17.77 -4.27
N ALA A 102 -9.60 18.59 -5.30
CA ALA A 102 -10.44 18.59 -6.50
C ALA A 102 -10.10 17.43 -7.45
N LYS A 103 -10.86 17.30 -8.55
CA LYS A 103 -10.65 16.25 -9.56
C LYS A 103 -9.65 16.67 -10.63
N PHE A 104 -9.14 15.70 -11.37
CA PHE A 104 -8.15 15.88 -12.41
C PHE A 104 -8.55 16.93 -13.45
N GLU A 105 -9.78 16.91 -13.96
CA GLU A 105 -10.23 17.87 -14.98
C GLU A 105 -10.27 19.32 -14.48
N GLU A 106 -10.40 19.53 -13.18
CA GLU A 106 -10.45 20.86 -12.55
C GLU A 106 -9.04 21.44 -12.31
N ILE A 107 -8.07 20.55 -12.07
CA ILE A 107 -6.69 20.90 -11.72
C ILE A 107 -5.77 20.88 -12.95
N ALA A 108 -5.94 19.91 -13.84
CA ALA A 108 -5.09 19.71 -15.02
C ALA A 108 -4.90 20.97 -15.90
N PRO A 109 -5.90 21.85 -16.10
CA PRO A 109 -5.72 23.11 -16.83
C PRO A 109 -4.84 24.15 -16.13
N LYS A 110 -4.52 23.95 -14.85
CA LYS A 110 -3.77 24.87 -13.99
C LYS A 110 -2.38 24.37 -13.60
N LEU A 111 -1.92 23.26 -14.19
CA LEU A 111 -0.63 22.64 -13.83
C LEU A 111 0.59 23.57 -13.97
N ASP A 112 0.50 24.59 -14.82
CA ASP A 112 1.56 25.59 -15.02
C ASP A 112 1.50 26.76 -14.00
N THR A 113 0.44 26.83 -13.20
CA THR A 113 0.34 27.84 -12.14
C THR A 113 1.13 27.40 -10.90
N PRO A 114 1.79 28.29 -10.18
CA PRO A 114 2.34 27.93 -8.87
C PRO A 114 1.18 27.60 -7.91
N ASP A 115 1.45 26.72 -6.94
CA ASP A 115 0.58 26.44 -5.81
C ASP A 115 -0.85 25.98 -6.17
N TYR A 116 -1.04 25.27 -7.29
CA TYR A 116 -2.32 24.63 -7.59
C TYR A 116 -2.66 23.54 -6.57
N ASP A 117 -3.94 23.18 -6.48
CA ASP A 117 -4.44 22.11 -5.61
C ASP A 117 -3.71 20.77 -5.86
N GLY A 118 -3.05 20.24 -4.83
CA GLY A 118 -2.25 19.00 -4.91
C GLY A 118 -0.84 19.15 -5.49
N HIS A 119 -0.33 20.37 -5.72
CA HIS A 119 1.02 20.57 -6.26
C HIS A 119 2.12 19.88 -5.43
N GLN A 120 2.00 19.85 -4.09
CA GLN A 120 3.02 19.24 -3.23
C GLN A 120 3.13 17.72 -3.45
N ALA A 121 2.02 17.00 -3.49
CA ALA A 121 2.01 15.57 -3.81
C ALA A 121 2.50 15.28 -5.23
N VAL A 122 2.09 16.09 -6.21
CA VAL A 122 2.52 15.97 -7.59
C VAL A 122 4.04 16.14 -7.73
N ASP A 123 4.58 17.22 -7.16
CA ASP A 123 6.02 17.50 -7.21
C ASP A 123 6.82 16.44 -6.46
N PHE A 124 6.30 15.97 -5.32
CA PHE A 124 6.92 14.89 -4.56
C PHE A 124 6.97 13.57 -5.34
N ILE A 125 5.88 13.17 -6.00
CA ILE A 125 5.85 11.95 -6.85
C ILE A 125 6.90 12.06 -7.97
N ILE A 126 6.96 13.20 -8.65
CA ILE A 126 7.93 13.44 -9.74
C ILE A 126 9.36 13.39 -9.20
N GLU A 127 9.63 14.09 -8.10
CA GLU A 127 10.95 14.10 -7.44
C GLU A 127 11.40 12.68 -7.08
N GLN A 128 10.55 11.90 -6.42
CA GLN A 128 10.89 10.55 -5.97
C GLN A 128 11.06 9.58 -7.14
N ALA A 129 10.25 9.70 -8.19
CA ALA A 129 10.40 8.89 -9.41
C ALA A 129 11.77 9.12 -10.07
N HIS A 130 12.26 10.37 -10.08
CA HIS A 130 13.59 10.69 -10.64
C HIS A 130 14.76 10.31 -9.74
N GLN A 131 14.56 10.21 -8.43
CA GLN A 131 15.60 9.79 -7.49
C GLN A 131 15.79 8.27 -7.42
N HIS A 132 14.85 7.49 -7.96
CA HIS A 132 14.88 6.03 -7.89
C HIS A 132 15.25 5.42 -9.25
N ASP A 133 16.47 4.90 -9.34
CA ASP A 133 17.03 4.35 -10.60
C ASP A 133 17.26 2.82 -10.58
N GLN A 134 16.94 2.13 -9.47
CA GLN A 134 17.21 0.69 -9.34
C GLN A 134 16.09 -0.17 -9.91
N GLU A 135 14.88 0.03 -9.43
CA GLU A 135 13.65 -0.65 -9.85
C GLU A 135 12.57 0.43 -10.01
N PRO A 136 11.44 0.15 -10.69
CA PRO A 136 10.36 1.12 -10.76
C PRO A 136 9.83 1.49 -9.37
N LEU A 137 9.68 2.78 -9.09
CA LEU A 137 9.01 3.26 -7.87
C LEU A 137 7.55 2.82 -7.92
N ILE A 138 7.07 2.15 -6.87
CA ILE A 138 5.68 1.72 -6.80
C ILE A 138 4.84 2.89 -6.28
N LEU A 139 3.91 3.36 -7.10
CA LEU A 139 2.83 4.23 -6.70
C LEU A 139 1.67 3.31 -6.28
N LEU A 140 1.55 3.06 -4.98
CA LEU A 140 0.47 2.25 -4.41
C LEU A 140 -0.68 3.19 -4.04
N ALA A 141 -1.65 3.30 -4.95
CA ALA A 141 -2.80 4.18 -4.80
C ALA A 141 -4.01 3.38 -4.30
N VAL A 142 -4.57 3.81 -3.18
CA VAL A 142 -5.77 3.23 -2.57
C VAL A 142 -6.92 4.24 -2.47
N GLY A 143 -6.76 5.42 -3.09
CA GLY A 143 -7.84 6.39 -3.31
C GLY A 143 -8.05 6.69 -4.80
N LYS A 144 -8.58 7.88 -5.12
CA LYS A 144 -8.72 8.35 -6.51
C LYS A 144 -7.35 8.67 -7.13
N LEU A 145 -7.21 8.50 -8.46
CA LEU A 145 -5.91 8.62 -9.15
C LEU A 145 -5.46 10.05 -9.51
N THR A 146 -6.08 11.08 -8.92
CA THR A 146 -5.83 12.48 -9.29
C THR A 146 -4.35 12.88 -9.17
N ASN A 147 -3.70 12.58 -8.04
CA ASN A 147 -2.29 12.93 -7.81
C ASN A 147 -1.37 12.27 -8.86
N VAL A 148 -1.56 10.97 -9.09
CA VAL A 148 -0.75 10.19 -10.04
C VAL A 148 -0.96 10.69 -11.47
N ALA A 149 -2.22 10.91 -11.88
CA ALA A 149 -2.53 11.42 -13.22
C ALA A 149 -1.95 12.81 -13.46
N LEU A 150 -2.02 13.71 -12.47
CA LEU A 150 -1.42 15.04 -12.55
C LEU A 150 0.12 14.97 -12.63
N ALA A 151 0.76 14.08 -11.86
CA ALA A 151 2.21 13.87 -11.92
C ALA A 151 2.67 13.38 -13.30
N VAL A 152 1.99 12.36 -13.85
CA VAL A 152 2.26 11.86 -15.20
C VAL A 152 2.00 12.93 -16.26
N LYS A 153 0.95 13.74 -16.09
CA LYS A 153 0.63 14.83 -17.01
C LYS A 153 1.68 15.94 -16.98
N LYS A 154 2.18 16.29 -15.80
CA LYS A 154 3.16 17.37 -15.59
C LYS A 154 4.55 16.96 -16.06
N ASP A 155 4.96 15.72 -15.77
CA ASP A 155 6.22 15.16 -16.24
C ASP A 155 6.03 13.71 -16.76
N PRO A 156 5.72 13.55 -18.06
CA PRO A 156 5.55 12.23 -18.66
C PRO A 156 6.80 11.34 -18.61
N SER A 157 7.99 11.88 -18.34
CA SER A 157 9.22 11.07 -18.28
C SER A 157 9.25 10.11 -17.08
N ILE A 158 8.38 10.31 -16.09
CA ILE A 158 8.24 9.37 -14.96
C ILE A 158 7.57 8.05 -15.35
N ILE A 159 6.87 7.99 -16.50
CA ILE A 159 6.13 6.78 -16.96
C ILE A 159 7.00 5.52 -16.94
N GLU A 160 8.25 5.63 -17.41
CA GLU A 160 9.20 4.50 -17.46
C GLU A 160 9.86 4.21 -16.09
N LYS A 161 9.69 5.09 -15.11
CA LYS A 161 10.32 5.05 -13.78
C LYS A 161 9.37 4.55 -12.69
N VAL A 162 8.07 4.43 -12.97
CA VAL A 162 7.05 4.09 -11.98
C VAL A 162 6.22 2.87 -12.38
N LYS A 163 5.71 2.19 -11.36
CA LYS A 163 4.68 1.17 -11.47
C LYS A 163 3.47 1.61 -10.65
N LEU A 164 2.30 1.73 -11.27
CA LEU A 164 1.05 2.02 -10.58
C LEU A 164 0.36 0.72 -10.17
N VAL A 165 0.14 0.55 -8.86
CA VAL A 165 -0.74 -0.47 -8.30
C VAL A 165 -1.94 0.26 -7.69
N TRP A 166 -3.12 0.08 -8.28
CA TRP A 166 -4.30 0.85 -7.90
C TRP A 166 -5.44 -0.04 -7.43
N LEU A 167 -5.85 0.15 -6.17
CA LEU A 167 -7.15 -0.32 -5.70
C LEU A 167 -8.20 0.74 -5.97
N GLY A 168 -9.10 0.42 -6.90
CA GLY A 168 -10.23 1.29 -7.16
C GLY A 168 -11.09 0.85 -8.31
N SER A 169 -11.27 -0.46 -8.54
CA SER A 169 -12.07 -0.93 -9.66
C SER A 169 -13.01 -2.07 -9.27
N ASN A 170 -14.20 -2.05 -9.84
CA ASN A 170 -15.15 -3.17 -9.79
C ASN A 170 -15.16 -3.98 -11.09
N TYR A 171 -14.14 -3.83 -11.94
CA TYR A 171 -14.05 -4.45 -13.26
C TYR A 171 -14.41 -5.96 -13.25
N PRO A 172 -15.23 -6.42 -14.21
CA PRO A 172 -15.78 -5.68 -15.37
C PRO A 172 -17.06 -4.89 -15.08
N ASP A 173 -17.57 -4.92 -13.85
CA ASP A 173 -18.78 -4.20 -13.47
C ASP A 173 -18.47 -2.69 -13.26
N PRO A 174 -19.45 -1.81 -13.52
CA PRO A 174 -19.30 -0.39 -13.22
C PRO A 174 -19.32 -0.15 -11.71
N GLY A 175 -18.95 1.07 -11.32
CA GLY A 175 -19.12 1.57 -9.96
C GLY A 175 -18.14 0.98 -8.96
N GLU A 176 -17.24 1.83 -8.46
CA GLU A 176 -16.35 1.60 -7.33
C GLU A 176 -16.04 2.97 -6.73
N TYR A 177 -15.86 3.06 -5.41
CA TYR A 177 -15.74 4.32 -4.68
C TYR A 177 -14.60 5.23 -5.22
N ASN A 178 -13.38 4.72 -5.33
CA ASN A 178 -12.22 5.45 -5.82
C ASN A 178 -12.35 5.80 -7.30
N LEU A 179 -12.86 4.87 -8.11
CA LEU A 179 -13.14 5.09 -9.53
C LEU A 179 -14.10 6.27 -9.76
N ILE A 180 -15.27 6.27 -9.12
CA ILE A 180 -16.31 7.28 -9.39
C ILE A 180 -15.91 8.67 -8.88
N ASN A 181 -14.97 8.74 -7.93
CA ASN A 181 -14.43 9.99 -7.46
C ASN A 181 -13.63 10.71 -8.55
N ASP A 182 -12.92 10.02 -9.44
CA ASP A 182 -12.20 10.65 -10.56
C ASP A 182 -11.93 9.71 -11.75
N ILE A 183 -13.00 9.35 -12.48
CA ILE A 183 -12.92 8.57 -13.74
C ILE A 183 -11.96 9.22 -14.76
N PRO A 184 -11.95 10.55 -14.98
CA PRO A 184 -11.02 11.18 -15.91
C PRO A 184 -9.54 10.91 -15.60
N SER A 185 -9.13 10.97 -14.32
CA SER A 185 -7.74 10.66 -13.93
C SER A 185 -7.32 9.25 -14.29
N MET A 186 -8.18 8.26 -14.02
CA MET A 186 -7.93 6.87 -14.34
C MET A 186 -7.91 6.65 -15.87
N ASN A 187 -8.87 7.21 -16.60
CA ASN A 187 -8.91 7.09 -18.06
C ASN A 187 -7.65 7.72 -18.69
N TYR A 188 -7.20 8.87 -18.18
CA TYR A 188 -5.96 9.49 -18.63
C TYR A 188 -4.77 8.54 -18.47
N LEU A 189 -4.63 7.87 -17.32
CA LEU A 189 -3.55 6.92 -17.07
C LEU A 189 -3.65 5.66 -17.94
N LEU A 190 -4.86 5.13 -18.17
CA LEU A 190 -5.08 3.99 -19.09
C LEU A 190 -4.73 4.33 -20.55
N ASP A 191 -4.86 5.60 -20.95
CA ASP A 191 -4.49 6.13 -22.26
C ASP A 191 -2.97 6.43 -22.39
N THR A 192 -2.17 6.22 -21.34
CA THR A 192 -0.69 6.36 -21.34
C THR A 192 0.01 5.00 -21.33
N ASP A 193 1.33 4.97 -21.48
CA ASP A 193 2.15 3.76 -21.41
C ASP A 193 2.60 3.37 -19.97
N ILE A 194 2.05 4.01 -18.92
CA ILE A 194 2.39 3.69 -17.53
C ILE A 194 2.17 2.20 -17.24
N HIS A 195 3.06 1.55 -16.48
CA HIS A 195 2.75 0.21 -15.97
C HIS A 195 1.56 0.32 -15.01
N PHE A 196 0.43 -0.30 -15.37
CA PHE A 196 -0.82 -0.21 -14.61
C PHE A 196 -1.25 -1.59 -14.11
N GLU A 197 -1.44 -1.72 -12.81
CA GLU A 197 -2.05 -2.87 -12.17
C GLU A 197 -3.36 -2.48 -11.49
N MET A 198 -4.44 -3.11 -11.93
CA MET A 198 -5.80 -2.89 -11.45
C MET A 198 -6.15 -3.92 -10.38
N VAL A 199 -6.26 -3.46 -9.14
CA VAL A 199 -6.69 -4.26 -7.99
C VAL A 199 -8.20 -4.11 -7.83
N THR A 200 -8.93 -5.23 -7.91
CA THR A 200 -10.40 -5.19 -8.00
C THR A 200 -11.12 -5.44 -6.68
N VAL A 201 -12.11 -4.60 -6.37
CA VAL A 201 -12.96 -4.69 -5.17
C VAL A 201 -13.97 -5.83 -5.28
N ARG A 202 -14.72 -5.90 -6.38
CA ARG A 202 -15.78 -6.90 -6.67
C ARG A 202 -16.73 -7.13 -5.50
N TYR A 203 -17.53 -6.12 -5.15
CA TYR A 203 -18.46 -6.16 -4.01
C TYR A 203 -19.33 -7.43 -3.99
N GLY A 204 -19.30 -8.17 -2.87
CA GLY A 204 -20.05 -9.40 -2.66
C GLY A 204 -19.50 -10.62 -3.40
N LYS A 205 -18.43 -10.50 -4.20
CA LYS A 205 -17.83 -11.61 -4.93
C LYS A 205 -16.55 -12.08 -4.24
N PRO A 206 -16.28 -13.39 -4.18
CA PRO A 206 -15.10 -13.94 -3.51
C PRO A 206 -13.79 -13.65 -4.25
N SER A 207 -13.85 -13.17 -5.50
CA SER A 207 -12.68 -12.95 -6.34
C SER A 207 -12.08 -11.54 -6.25
N GLY A 208 -12.72 -10.59 -5.55
CA GLY A 208 -12.14 -9.26 -5.32
C GLY A 208 -11.72 -9.06 -3.87
N THR A 209 -11.16 -7.89 -3.58
CA THR A 209 -10.66 -7.52 -2.25
C THR A 209 -11.78 -7.44 -1.21
N ASP A 210 -13.07 -7.34 -1.61
CA ASP A 210 -14.19 -7.50 -0.67
C ASP A 210 -14.11 -8.82 0.11
N ALA A 211 -13.54 -9.87 -0.47
CA ALA A 211 -13.36 -11.15 0.21
C ALA A 211 -12.42 -11.05 1.44
N VAL A 212 -11.48 -10.10 1.43
CA VAL A 212 -10.51 -9.86 2.51
C VAL A 212 -11.20 -9.09 3.64
N LYS A 213 -11.98 -9.81 4.44
CA LYS A 213 -12.85 -9.21 5.47
C LYS A 213 -12.76 -9.90 6.83
N ILE A 214 -12.90 -9.14 7.90
CA ILE A 214 -13.04 -9.70 9.26
C ILE A 214 -14.45 -9.46 9.81
N THR A 215 -14.92 -10.32 10.69
CA THR A 215 -16.25 -10.16 11.30
C THR A 215 -16.22 -9.17 12.45
N LYS A 216 -17.39 -8.59 12.75
CA LYS A 216 -17.57 -7.72 13.93
C LYS A 216 -17.11 -8.39 15.23
N GLU A 217 -17.34 -9.69 15.36
CA GLU A 217 -16.96 -10.46 16.55
C GLU A 217 -15.44 -10.75 16.60
N GLN A 218 -14.81 -10.88 15.43
CA GLN A 218 -13.38 -11.15 15.31
C GLN A 218 -12.53 -9.91 15.61
N ALA A 219 -12.92 -8.73 15.12
CA ALA A 219 -12.12 -7.51 15.21
C ALA A 219 -11.52 -7.24 16.60
N PRO A 220 -12.30 -7.13 17.71
CA PRO A 220 -11.72 -6.87 19.03
C PRO A 220 -10.86 -8.02 19.56
N LYS A 221 -11.12 -9.27 19.15
CA LYS A 221 -10.35 -10.44 19.61
C LYS A 221 -9.01 -10.56 18.91
N LEU A 222 -8.94 -10.11 17.65
CA LEU A 222 -7.76 -10.21 16.81
C LEU A 222 -6.83 -9.01 16.94
N LEU A 223 -7.38 -7.81 17.17
CA LEU A 223 -6.61 -6.56 17.02
C LEU A 223 -6.25 -5.89 18.35
N ALA A 224 -7.04 -6.07 19.40
CA ALA A 224 -6.84 -5.35 20.66
C ALA A 224 -5.42 -5.55 21.22
N GLY A 225 -4.77 -4.44 21.58
CA GLY A 225 -3.43 -4.39 22.14
C GLY A 225 -2.28 -4.66 21.17
N LEU A 226 -2.54 -4.93 19.89
CA LEU A 226 -1.48 -5.20 18.91
C LEU A 226 -0.85 -3.92 18.33
N GLY A 227 0.35 -4.07 17.75
CA GLY A 227 1.13 -2.98 17.17
C GLY A 227 2.06 -2.29 18.17
N PRO A 228 2.81 -1.27 17.70
CA PRO A 228 3.71 -0.49 18.55
C PRO A 228 3.02 0.14 19.75
N GLN A 229 3.72 0.21 20.88
CA GLN A 229 3.25 0.87 22.10
C GLN A 229 3.89 2.25 22.20
N VAL A 230 3.09 3.29 21.98
CA VAL A 230 3.55 4.67 21.97
C VAL A 230 3.45 5.31 23.35
N GLN A 231 4.40 6.20 23.66
CA GLN A 231 4.42 6.89 24.95
C GLN A 231 3.31 7.94 25.06
N GLU A 232 3.25 8.81 24.05
CA GLU A 232 2.26 9.87 23.96
C GLU A 232 0.96 9.32 23.35
N PRO A 233 -0.16 9.37 24.08
CA PRO A 233 -1.42 8.88 23.55
C PRO A 233 -1.91 9.71 22.36
N VAL A 234 -2.57 9.05 21.41
CA VAL A 234 -3.11 9.66 20.20
C VAL A 234 -4.64 9.65 20.26
N THR A 235 -5.28 10.79 20.05
CA THR A 235 -6.74 10.88 19.92
C THR A 235 -7.18 10.23 18.60
N GLY A 236 -8.15 9.31 18.65
CA GLY A 236 -8.75 8.68 17.48
C GLY A 236 -9.71 9.62 16.74
N ARG A 237 -10.04 9.32 15.49
CA ARG A 237 -10.95 10.17 14.71
C ARG A 237 -12.37 10.25 15.28
N HIS A 238 -12.82 9.23 16.01
CA HIS A 238 -14.12 9.21 16.70
C HIS A 238 -14.01 9.67 18.17
N GLY A 239 -12.89 10.27 18.56
CA GLY A 239 -12.55 10.55 19.94
C GLY A 239 -11.73 9.40 20.56
N GLY A 240 -11.85 9.23 21.87
CA GLY A 240 -11.02 8.26 22.59
C GLY A 240 -9.53 8.63 22.61
N THR A 241 -8.71 7.75 23.14
CA THR A 241 -7.27 7.96 23.27
C THR A 241 -6.56 6.63 23.29
N PHE A 242 -5.60 6.45 22.37
CA PHE A 242 -5.01 5.15 22.06
C PHE A 242 -3.48 5.20 22.22
N LYS A 243 -2.90 4.08 22.63
CA LYS A 243 -1.45 3.89 22.78
C LYS A 243 -0.86 2.84 21.84
N ASN A 244 -1.69 2.19 21.03
CA ASN A 244 -1.25 1.28 19.99
C ASN A 244 -2.26 1.29 18.85
N PHE A 245 -1.79 0.90 17.66
CA PHE A 245 -2.63 0.87 16.48
C PHE A 245 -3.78 -0.14 16.58
N GLY A 246 -3.55 -1.30 17.21
CA GLY A 246 -4.55 -2.35 17.35
C GLY A 246 -5.83 -1.88 18.06
N ASP A 247 -5.69 -1.21 19.20
CA ASP A 247 -6.81 -0.63 19.95
C ASP A 247 -7.52 0.47 19.15
N TYR A 248 -6.78 1.29 18.39
CA TYR A 248 -7.40 2.27 17.51
C TYR A 248 -8.18 1.60 16.38
N SER A 249 -7.63 0.54 15.78
CA SER A 249 -8.36 -0.22 14.77
C SER A 249 -9.63 -0.84 15.32
N VAL A 250 -9.64 -1.31 16.59
CA VAL A 250 -10.88 -1.79 17.23
C VAL A 250 -11.92 -0.66 17.30
N ASP A 251 -11.54 0.54 17.70
CA ASP A 251 -12.45 1.71 17.71
C ASP A 251 -13.00 2.02 16.31
N LEU A 252 -12.18 1.93 15.26
CA LEU A 252 -12.65 2.09 13.88
C LEU A 252 -13.73 1.05 13.52
N PHE A 253 -13.53 -0.22 13.92
CA PHE A 253 -14.51 -1.28 13.73
C PHE A 253 -15.78 -1.09 14.59
N GLU A 254 -15.73 -0.39 15.72
CA GLU A 254 -16.92 -0.08 16.51
C GLU A 254 -17.82 0.97 15.84
N HIS A 255 -17.24 1.82 14.99
CA HIS A 255 -17.90 2.96 14.36
C HIS A 255 -18.18 2.78 12.85
N ILE A 256 -18.08 1.55 12.33
CA ILE A 256 -18.33 1.25 10.92
C ILE A 256 -19.64 0.50 10.70
N GLU A 257 -20.19 0.63 9.49
CA GLU A 257 -21.26 -0.23 9.01
C GLU A 257 -20.75 -1.62 8.62
N TYR A 258 -21.55 -2.64 8.94
CA TYR A 258 -21.24 -4.04 8.65
C TYR A 258 -22.21 -4.62 7.64
N TYR A 259 -21.70 -5.55 6.83
CA TYR A 259 -22.44 -6.17 5.74
C TYR A 259 -22.35 -7.70 5.81
N GLY A 260 -23.32 -8.38 5.19
CA GLY A 260 -23.36 -9.84 5.10
C GLY A 260 -23.76 -10.58 6.38
N THR A 261 -23.64 -11.90 6.35
CA THR A 261 -23.90 -12.79 7.50
C THR A 261 -22.82 -13.87 7.58
N PRO A 262 -22.02 -13.94 8.66
CA PRO A 262 -22.02 -13.02 9.81
C PRO A 262 -21.64 -11.58 9.41
N PRO A 263 -22.05 -10.55 10.20
CA PRO A 263 -21.69 -9.17 9.92
C PRO A 263 -20.18 -8.98 9.83
N SER A 264 -19.71 -8.42 8.72
CA SER A 264 -18.29 -8.27 8.40
C SER A 264 -18.01 -6.95 7.68
N ARG A 265 -16.76 -6.51 7.75
CA ARG A 265 -16.26 -5.36 7.00
C ARG A 265 -14.95 -5.77 6.31
N ALA A 266 -14.83 -5.39 5.04
CA ALA A 266 -13.66 -5.66 4.24
C ALA A 266 -12.52 -4.70 4.60
N LEU A 267 -11.31 -5.18 4.37
CA LEU A 267 -10.06 -4.44 4.44
C LEU A 267 -9.53 -4.35 3.00
N PHE A 268 -10.18 -3.54 2.15
CA PHE A 268 -9.94 -3.59 0.70
C PHE A 268 -8.50 -3.18 0.40
N ASP A 269 -8.05 -2.06 0.98
CA ASP A 269 -6.72 -1.48 0.80
C ASP A 269 -5.59 -2.39 1.28
N MET A 270 -5.87 -3.19 2.31
CA MET A 270 -4.93 -4.17 2.85
C MET A 270 -4.48 -5.15 1.77
N ALA A 271 -5.42 -5.59 0.93
CA ALA A 271 -5.12 -6.54 -0.13
C ALA A 271 -4.15 -5.96 -1.16
N ALA A 272 -4.24 -4.65 -1.44
CA ALA A 272 -3.33 -3.97 -2.36
C ALA A 272 -1.89 -3.90 -1.82
N VAL A 273 -1.73 -3.61 -0.52
CA VAL A 273 -0.41 -3.69 0.13
C VAL A 273 0.11 -5.13 0.14
N ALA A 274 -0.75 -6.09 0.46
CA ALA A 274 -0.38 -7.49 0.62
C ALA A 274 0.15 -8.13 -0.68
N ILE A 275 -0.45 -7.83 -1.83
CA ILE A 275 0.04 -8.37 -3.12
C ILE A 275 1.36 -7.74 -3.58
N VAL A 276 1.69 -6.52 -3.11
CA VAL A 276 3.00 -5.93 -3.34
C VAL A 276 4.05 -6.64 -2.49
N LYS A 277 3.71 -7.00 -1.24
CA LYS A 277 4.59 -7.79 -0.37
C LYS A 277 4.81 -9.21 -0.90
N ASP A 278 3.72 -9.91 -1.21
CA ASP A 278 3.74 -11.27 -1.72
C ASP A 278 2.69 -11.43 -2.84
N PRO A 279 3.11 -11.40 -4.12
CA PRO A 279 2.19 -11.51 -5.25
C PRO A 279 1.53 -12.88 -5.36
N THR A 280 1.97 -13.90 -4.60
CA THR A 280 1.36 -15.24 -4.63
C THR A 280 0.03 -15.31 -3.89
N TRP A 281 -0.34 -14.27 -3.14
CA TRP A 281 -1.63 -14.18 -2.44
C TRP A 281 -2.78 -13.66 -3.31
N ALA A 282 -2.57 -13.53 -4.62
CA ALA A 282 -3.62 -13.25 -5.59
C ALA A 282 -3.22 -13.79 -6.97
N GLU A 283 -4.17 -13.78 -7.89
CA GLU A 283 -3.96 -14.14 -9.29
C GLU A 283 -3.81 -12.86 -10.14
N ALA A 284 -2.67 -12.74 -10.81
CA ALA A 284 -2.39 -11.68 -11.79
C ALA A 284 -2.69 -12.18 -13.21
N THR A 285 -3.59 -11.51 -13.91
CA THR A 285 -3.91 -11.81 -15.31
C THR A 285 -3.63 -10.59 -16.19
N PRO A 286 -2.76 -10.69 -17.22
CA PRO A 286 -2.64 -9.63 -18.19
C PRO A 286 -3.91 -9.54 -19.04
N ILE A 287 -4.48 -8.34 -19.16
CA ILE A 287 -5.63 -8.06 -20.01
C ILE A 287 -5.32 -6.87 -20.94
N PRO A 288 -5.88 -6.85 -22.18
CA PRO A 288 -5.85 -5.65 -23.00
C PRO A 288 -6.44 -4.46 -22.23
N SER A 289 -5.75 -3.31 -22.24
CA SER A 289 -6.16 -2.16 -21.43
C SER A 289 -7.60 -1.75 -21.76
N PRO A 290 -8.55 -1.83 -20.81
CA PRO A 290 -9.93 -1.42 -21.04
C PRO A 290 -10.05 0.11 -21.03
N LYS A 291 -11.24 0.62 -21.29
CA LYS A 291 -11.58 2.04 -21.15
C LYS A 291 -12.91 2.20 -20.42
N MET A 292 -13.07 3.25 -19.63
CA MET A 292 -14.36 3.61 -19.07
C MET A 292 -15.06 4.62 -19.98
N VAL A 293 -16.23 4.26 -20.52
CA VAL A 293 -17.07 5.14 -21.37
C VAL A 293 -18.48 5.13 -20.80
N ASP A 294 -19.03 6.32 -20.55
CA ASP A 294 -20.36 6.49 -19.95
C ASP A 294 -20.53 5.64 -18.66
N GLU A 295 -19.51 5.70 -17.79
CA GLU A 295 -19.43 4.96 -16.52
C GLU A 295 -19.50 3.43 -16.66
N LYS A 296 -19.19 2.89 -17.84
CA LYS A 296 -19.10 1.45 -18.09
C LYS A 296 -17.75 1.05 -18.66
N TRP A 297 -17.25 -0.09 -18.20
CA TRP A 297 -16.06 -0.71 -18.79
C TRP A 297 -16.34 -1.17 -20.22
N VAL A 298 -15.44 -0.80 -21.11
CA VAL A 298 -15.41 -1.23 -22.50
C VAL A 298 -14.08 -1.96 -22.72
N ASP A 299 -14.19 -3.26 -22.97
CA ASP A 299 -13.03 -4.09 -23.31
C ASP A 299 -12.48 -3.69 -24.68
N GLN A 300 -11.15 -3.72 -24.81
CA GLN A 300 -10.45 -3.40 -26.05
C GLN A 300 -9.59 -4.60 -26.47
N PRO A 301 -10.17 -5.70 -26.98
CA PRO A 301 -9.46 -6.96 -27.20
C PRO A 301 -8.27 -6.85 -28.17
N ASP A 302 -8.32 -5.89 -29.10
CA ASP A 302 -7.24 -5.60 -30.05
C ASP A 302 -6.22 -4.57 -29.55
N ASN A 303 -6.37 -4.07 -28.32
CA ASN A 303 -5.42 -3.12 -27.73
C ASN A 303 -4.08 -3.83 -27.45
N PRO A 304 -2.97 -3.42 -28.09
CA PRO A 304 -1.68 -4.05 -27.87
C PRO A 304 -1.13 -3.80 -26.46
N ARG A 305 -1.55 -2.72 -25.79
CA ARG A 305 -1.16 -2.42 -24.42
C ARG A 305 -1.93 -3.30 -23.46
N GLN A 306 -1.18 -3.99 -22.59
CA GLN A 306 -1.73 -4.83 -21.52
C GLN A 306 -1.63 -4.09 -20.18
N ILE A 307 -2.59 -4.34 -19.30
CA ILE A 307 -2.52 -4.01 -17.87
C ILE A 307 -2.64 -5.31 -17.07
N THR A 308 -2.19 -5.29 -15.81
CA THR A 308 -2.39 -6.43 -14.91
C THR A 308 -3.72 -6.29 -14.20
N LEU A 309 -4.56 -7.33 -14.24
CA LEU A 309 -5.76 -7.46 -13.42
C LEU A 309 -5.47 -8.39 -12.23
N TRP A 310 -5.75 -7.92 -11.01
CA TRP A 310 -5.61 -8.72 -9.79
C TRP A 310 -6.97 -9.21 -9.27
N GLU A 311 -7.05 -10.51 -9.02
CA GLU A 311 -8.23 -11.20 -8.48
C GLU A 311 -7.88 -12.42 -7.62
N ASN A 312 -8.90 -13.07 -7.03
CA ASN A 312 -8.79 -14.31 -6.27
C ASN A 312 -7.81 -14.22 -5.08
N PHE A 313 -7.97 -13.16 -4.28
CA PHE A 313 -7.13 -12.87 -3.12
C PHE A 313 -7.24 -13.96 -2.03
N ASP A 314 -6.10 -14.47 -1.57
CA ASP A 314 -6.01 -15.41 -0.44
C ASP A 314 -6.22 -14.66 0.88
N LYS A 315 -7.50 -14.51 1.22
CA LYS A 315 -7.94 -13.94 2.50
C LYS A 315 -7.19 -14.54 3.69
N GLN A 316 -6.98 -15.86 3.72
CA GLN A 316 -6.44 -16.51 4.92
C GLN A 316 -4.97 -16.13 5.11
N ALA A 317 -4.19 -16.17 4.02
CA ALA A 317 -2.79 -15.74 4.04
C ALA A 317 -2.66 -14.26 4.41
N ILE A 318 -3.43 -13.39 3.74
CA ILE A 318 -3.38 -11.93 3.96
C ILE A 318 -3.73 -11.56 5.41
N ILE A 319 -4.84 -12.09 5.95
CA ILE A 319 -5.24 -11.79 7.32
C ILE A 319 -4.27 -12.40 8.35
N ALA A 320 -3.75 -13.60 8.10
CA ALA A 320 -2.77 -14.21 9.01
C ALA A 320 -1.47 -13.40 9.07
N ASP A 321 -0.97 -12.96 7.91
CA ASP A 321 0.25 -12.16 7.83
C ASP A 321 0.06 -10.75 8.40
N PHE A 322 -1.10 -10.12 8.20
CA PHE A 322 -1.44 -8.85 8.84
C PHE A 322 -1.36 -8.95 10.37
N LEU A 323 -1.98 -9.97 10.96
CA LEU A 323 -1.96 -10.15 12.42
C LEU A 323 -0.57 -10.51 12.94
N SER A 324 0.18 -11.31 12.18
CA SER A 324 1.58 -11.62 12.49
C SER A 324 2.43 -10.35 12.48
N THR A 325 2.23 -9.49 11.47
CA THR A 325 2.93 -8.20 11.35
C THR A 325 2.63 -7.31 12.54
N LEU A 326 1.37 -7.15 12.96
CA LEU A 326 1.05 -6.33 14.14
C LEU A 326 1.66 -6.87 15.45
N THR A 327 2.03 -8.15 15.49
CA THR A 327 2.61 -8.81 16.67
C THR A 327 4.15 -8.76 16.67
N ASP A 328 4.77 -9.06 15.53
CA ASP A 328 6.22 -9.15 15.33
C ASP A 328 6.64 -8.27 14.16
N TYR A 329 6.45 -6.96 14.34
CA TYR A 329 6.69 -5.97 13.29
C TYR A 329 8.17 -5.61 13.16
N LYS A 330 8.51 -5.11 11.98
CA LYS A 330 9.69 -4.28 11.77
C LYS A 330 9.25 -2.98 11.14
N GLN A 331 9.42 -1.86 11.82
CA GLN A 331 9.09 -0.57 11.22
C GLN A 331 9.94 -0.29 9.97
N VAL A 332 9.35 0.38 9.00
CA VAL A 332 10.09 0.97 7.87
C VAL A 332 11.11 1.96 8.41
N SER A 333 12.28 2.03 7.78
CA SER A 333 13.31 3.00 8.14
C SER A 333 13.12 4.31 7.35
N SER A 334 13.36 5.45 8.00
CA SER A 334 13.60 6.72 7.33
C SER A 334 14.79 6.57 6.37
N ASN A 335 14.69 7.15 5.17
CA ASN A 335 15.83 7.26 4.24
C ASN A 335 16.44 8.64 4.31
#